data_AF-A0A5K3FTG1-F1
#
_entry.id   AF-A0A5K3FTG1-F1
#
_cell.length_a   1.000
_cell.length_b   1.000
_cell.length_c   1.000
_cell.angle_alpha   90.00
_cell.angle_beta   90.00
_cell.angle_gamma   90.00
#
_symmetry.space_group_name_H-M   'P 1'
#
loop_
_entity.id
_entity.type
_entity.pdbx_description
1 polymer ?
#
loop_
_entity_poly.entity_id
_entity_poly.type
_entity_poly.pdbx_seq_one_letter_code
_entity_poly.pdbx_strand_id
1 'polypeptide(L)'
;MNKRGHRRRGFYASVSIAKNVLYCAHGPKLCLEPKDGKPPFYKCSAFRNATACAKDDRLTKSLLKCQIKSESLFHVGRRNRYFCQTCQMLFIGPSSEHQTHRIKSSLSKAMLSMPSYLLEPLEESSEHAQYFFSIEWLNFMLSTLHALRIDNVLCVGSPRLFDFLSACGKKTHKPLSVRKFLLDLDVRLASFYPPSLFARFNALNGYFFSPAEEESARTFMHSCNGNTLIFCDPPFGVFMEPLVETLNRLKEEIGCSNTFMMVTIPYFIGRKLIQVAPLMKMLDYKVTYENHVRFMSSGHDGNNSKRRVSVVRLFTDAPAHKIVPPKTIADDYWFCESCQRYSDIKNKHCNMCNACTTPHGETYVHCKPCGTCQPPSYQHCDVCNTCFRPQEGTFHECAEQTFTSHREPKRRKTYT
;
A
#
# COMPACT_ATOMS: atom_id res chain seq x y z
N MET A 1 2.58 -28.59 -31.57
CA MET A 1 3.73 -28.36 -30.65
C MET A 1 3.56 -26.99 -29.99
N ASN A 2 2.92 -26.92 -28.83
CA ASN A 2 2.83 -25.69 -28.04
C ASN A 2 3.36 -26.03 -26.64
N LYS A 3 4.65 -25.75 -26.42
CA LYS A 3 5.30 -25.87 -25.11
C LYS A 3 4.66 -24.83 -24.18
N ARG A 4 3.68 -25.24 -23.37
CA ARG A 4 3.18 -24.43 -22.25
C ARG A 4 4.30 -24.37 -21.22
N GLY A 5 5.04 -23.26 -21.25
CA GLY A 5 6.12 -22.98 -20.33
C GLY A 5 5.65 -23.06 -18.89
N HIS A 6 6.52 -23.60 -18.04
CA HIS A 6 6.48 -23.37 -16.60
C HIS A 6 6.05 -21.92 -16.32
N ARG A 7 5.10 -21.73 -15.40
CA ARG A 7 4.71 -20.40 -14.90
C ARG A 7 5.91 -19.71 -14.26
N ARG A 8 6.78 -19.10 -15.09
CA ARG A 8 7.86 -18.21 -14.65
C ARG A 8 7.18 -16.96 -14.09
N ARG A 9 7.07 -16.87 -12.77
CA ARG A 9 6.49 -15.72 -12.07
C ARG A 9 7.35 -14.48 -12.33
N GLY A 10 6.72 -13.38 -12.77
CA GLY A 10 7.32 -12.07 -13.04
C GLY A 10 7.95 -11.93 -14.43
N PHE A 11 7.60 -10.86 -15.16
CA PHE A 11 8.13 -10.55 -16.50
C PHE A 11 9.58 -10.02 -16.48
N TYR A 12 10.01 -9.48 -15.34
CA TYR A 12 11.30 -8.79 -15.19
C TYR A 12 12.28 -9.60 -14.35
N ALA A 13 13.53 -9.64 -14.78
CA ALA A 13 14.69 -10.19 -14.07
C ALA A 13 15.12 -9.24 -12.95
N SER A 14 15.13 -7.93 -13.20
CA SER A 14 15.43 -6.90 -12.22
C SER A 14 14.59 -5.64 -12.45
N VAL A 15 14.43 -4.85 -11.39
CA VAL A 15 13.83 -3.51 -11.41
C VAL A 15 14.70 -2.61 -10.56
N SER A 16 15.21 -1.53 -11.12
CA SER A 16 16.09 -0.60 -10.42
C SER A 16 15.83 0.85 -10.82
N ILE A 17 16.26 1.80 -10.01
CA ILE A 17 16.24 3.21 -10.35
C ILE A 17 17.34 3.46 -11.41
N ALA A 18 16.99 4.12 -12.52
CA ALA A 18 17.94 4.36 -13.60
C ALA A 18 19.09 5.26 -13.13
N LYS A 19 20.33 4.73 -13.16
CA LYS A 19 21.55 5.44 -12.74
C LYS A 19 21.99 6.54 -13.72
N ASN A 20 21.48 6.54 -14.96
CA ASN A 20 21.84 7.48 -16.03
C ASN A 20 20.59 8.25 -16.53
N VAL A 21 20.44 9.51 -16.08
CA VAL A 21 19.75 10.72 -16.65
C VAL A 21 18.39 10.57 -17.35
N LEU A 22 17.75 9.41 -17.39
CA LEU A 22 16.44 9.24 -17.99
C LEU A 22 15.36 9.66 -16.99
N TYR A 23 15.08 10.95 -16.98
CA TYR A 23 14.04 11.57 -16.16
C TYR A 23 12.69 11.57 -16.88
N CYS A 24 11.64 11.64 -16.08
CA CYS A 24 10.33 12.14 -16.49
C CYS A 24 9.92 13.26 -15.53
N ALA A 25 8.68 13.75 -15.64
CA ALA A 25 8.15 14.75 -14.72
C ALA A 25 8.13 14.30 -13.25
N HIS A 26 8.26 12.98 -12.99
CA HIS A 26 8.21 12.37 -11.65
C HIS A 26 9.57 11.89 -11.15
N GLY A 27 10.67 12.44 -11.68
CA GLY A 27 12.04 12.09 -11.32
C GLY A 27 12.65 10.98 -12.19
N PRO A 28 13.72 10.32 -11.69
CA PRO A 28 14.38 9.22 -12.40
C PRO A 28 13.40 8.09 -12.74
N LYS A 29 13.47 7.60 -13.98
CA LYS A 29 12.70 6.44 -14.42
C LYS A 29 13.20 5.15 -13.77
N LEU A 30 12.36 4.13 -13.78
CA LEU A 30 12.75 2.76 -13.46
C LEU A 30 13.34 2.10 -14.69
N CYS A 31 14.48 1.41 -14.53
CA CYS A 31 15.03 0.45 -15.47
C CYS A 31 14.38 -0.92 -15.22
N LEU A 32 13.79 -1.49 -16.26
CA LEU A 32 13.14 -2.80 -16.21
C LEU A 32 13.88 -3.75 -17.14
N GLU A 33 14.50 -4.78 -16.57
CA GLU A 33 15.24 -5.80 -17.32
C GLU A 33 14.34 -7.02 -17.57
N PRO A 34 13.97 -7.34 -18.81
CA PRO A 34 13.14 -8.50 -19.13
C PRO A 34 13.86 -9.84 -18.87
N LYS A 35 13.11 -10.87 -18.46
CA LYS A 35 13.66 -12.24 -18.32
C LYS A 35 13.97 -12.94 -19.64
N ASP A 36 13.43 -12.44 -20.75
CA ASP A 36 13.59 -13.03 -22.08
C ASP A 36 14.85 -12.52 -22.81
N GLY A 37 15.74 -11.82 -22.10
CA GLY A 37 17.01 -11.32 -22.65
C GLY A 37 16.85 -10.12 -23.58
N LYS A 38 15.64 -9.56 -23.72
CA LYS A 38 15.42 -8.30 -24.43
C LYS A 38 16.14 -7.15 -23.72
N PRO A 39 16.50 -6.09 -24.46
CA PRO A 39 17.15 -4.93 -23.86
C PRO A 39 16.30 -4.31 -22.74
N PRO A 40 16.94 -3.71 -21.72
CA PRO A 40 16.23 -2.99 -20.68
C PRO A 40 15.41 -1.85 -21.28
N PHE A 41 14.26 -1.57 -20.68
CA PHE A 41 13.46 -0.42 -21.05
C PHE A 41 13.08 0.40 -19.83
N TYR A 42 12.77 1.67 -20.06
CA TYR A 42 12.60 2.66 -19.01
C TYR A 42 11.15 3.13 -18.90
N LYS A 43 10.60 3.12 -17.69
CA LYS A 43 9.22 3.59 -17.42
C LYS A 43 9.20 4.60 -16.29
N CYS A 44 8.17 5.45 -16.31
CA CYS A 44 7.87 6.30 -15.16
C CYS A 44 7.74 5.43 -13.91
N SER A 45 8.33 5.87 -12.79
CA SER A 45 8.26 5.18 -11.50
C SER A 45 6.88 5.29 -10.88
N ALA A 46 6.20 6.42 -11.05
CA ALA A 46 4.90 6.69 -10.45
C ALA A 46 3.70 6.20 -11.30
N PHE A 47 3.78 6.26 -12.63
CA PHE A 47 2.65 6.00 -13.51
C PHE A 47 2.89 4.81 -14.45
N ARG A 48 1.87 3.97 -14.64
CA ARG A 48 1.98 2.71 -15.41
C ARG A 48 2.27 2.91 -16.90
N ASN A 49 1.83 4.04 -17.46
CA ASN A 49 1.96 4.34 -18.88
C ASN A 49 2.29 5.83 -19.10
N ALA A 50 2.83 6.13 -20.29
CA ALA A 50 3.30 7.47 -20.64
C ALA A 50 2.16 8.50 -20.73
N THR A 51 0.96 8.08 -21.13
CA THR A 51 -0.22 8.96 -21.22
C THR A 51 -0.63 9.48 -19.85
N ALA A 52 -0.73 8.61 -18.85
CA ALA A 52 -1.02 8.97 -17.47
C ALA A 52 0.07 9.88 -16.89
N CYS A 53 1.34 9.55 -17.12
CA CYS A 53 2.47 10.39 -16.74
C CYS A 53 2.36 11.81 -17.33
N ALA A 54 2.03 11.94 -18.62
CA ALA A 54 1.92 13.24 -19.29
C ALA A 54 0.65 14.02 -18.89
N LYS A 55 -0.43 13.32 -18.53
CA LYS A 55 -1.66 13.92 -18.02
C LYS A 55 -1.44 14.52 -16.63
N ASP A 56 -0.80 13.78 -15.73
CA ASP A 56 -0.46 14.27 -14.40
C ASP A 56 0.54 15.45 -14.45
N ASP A 57 1.54 15.40 -15.32
CA ASP A 57 2.49 16.51 -15.51
C ASP A 57 1.78 17.81 -15.93
N ARG A 58 0.84 17.71 -16.89
CA ARG A 58 0.04 18.86 -17.33
C ARG A 58 -0.84 19.42 -16.22
N LEU A 59 -1.53 18.55 -15.48
CA LEU A 59 -2.35 18.94 -14.33
C LEU A 59 -1.49 19.62 -13.26
N THR A 60 -0.37 19.01 -12.89
CA THR A 60 0.61 19.53 -11.93
C THR A 60 1.07 20.93 -12.30
N LYS A 61 1.53 21.13 -13.55
CA LYS A 61 2.00 22.43 -14.03
C LYS A 61 0.90 23.49 -14.00
N SER A 62 -0.34 23.11 -14.30
CA SER A 62 -1.48 24.02 -14.20
C SER A 62 -1.78 24.40 -12.76
N LEU A 63 -1.79 23.42 -11.85
CA LEU A 63 -2.09 23.65 -10.44
C LEU A 63 -1.04 24.54 -9.77
N LEU A 64 0.25 24.29 -10.01
CA LEU A 64 1.33 25.08 -9.42
C LEU A 64 1.32 26.55 -9.88
N LYS A 65 0.81 26.85 -11.07
CA LYS A 65 0.70 28.24 -11.59
C LYS A 65 -0.42 29.04 -10.93
N CYS A 66 -1.53 28.38 -10.59
CA CYS A 66 -2.75 29.03 -10.09
C CYS A 66 -3.00 28.75 -8.60
N GLN A 67 -1.99 28.26 -7.88
CA GLN A 67 -2.18 27.74 -6.53
C GLN A 67 -2.40 28.87 -5.51
N ILE A 68 -3.56 28.86 -4.86
CA ILE A 68 -3.78 29.64 -3.65
C ILE A 68 -3.52 28.75 -2.44
N LYS A 69 -2.65 29.20 -1.53
CA LYS A 69 -2.35 28.52 -0.28
C LYS A 69 -3.48 28.69 0.74
N SER A 70 -3.77 27.65 1.52
CA SER A 70 -4.89 27.63 2.47
C SER A 70 -4.75 28.65 3.59
N GLU A 71 -3.51 28.99 3.96
CA GLU A 71 -3.13 30.00 4.92
C GLU A 71 -3.67 31.37 4.51
N SER A 72 -3.60 31.71 3.22
CA SER A 72 -4.15 32.95 2.67
C SER A 72 -5.68 33.02 2.85
N LEU A 73 -6.37 31.87 2.84
CA LEU A 73 -7.82 31.81 3.06
C LEU A 73 -8.20 31.96 4.55
N PHE A 74 -7.26 31.81 5.50
CA PHE A 74 -7.60 31.90 6.93
C PHE A 74 -8.03 33.30 7.37
N HIS A 75 -7.61 34.33 6.64
CA HIS A 75 -7.96 35.74 6.85
C HIS A 75 -9.19 36.19 6.06
N VAL A 76 -9.63 35.40 5.09
CA VAL A 76 -10.82 35.67 4.27
C VAL A 76 -12.08 35.26 5.03
N GLY A 77 -13.21 35.96 4.88
CA GLY A 77 -14.48 35.56 5.50
C GLY A 77 -14.91 34.15 5.05
N ARG A 78 -15.45 33.32 5.96
CA ARG A 78 -15.78 31.89 5.68
C ARG A 78 -16.59 31.71 4.40
N ARG A 79 -17.61 32.57 4.18
CA ARG A 79 -18.50 32.51 3.01
C ARG A 79 -17.77 32.67 1.68
N ASN A 80 -16.59 33.27 1.68
CA ASN A 80 -15.81 33.57 0.47
C ASN A 80 -14.70 32.54 0.21
N ARG A 81 -14.65 31.44 0.97
CA ARG A 81 -13.64 30.38 0.84
C ARG A 81 -14.21 29.19 0.10
N TYR A 82 -13.58 28.82 -1.01
CA TYR A 82 -14.08 27.75 -1.88
C TYR A 82 -12.97 26.79 -2.32
N PHE A 83 -13.38 25.56 -2.63
CA PHE A 83 -12.56 24.57 -3.32
C PHE A 83 -13.31 24.11 -4.57
N CYS A 84 -12.69 24.26 -5.74
CA CYS A 84 -13.23 23.79 -7.00
C CYS A 84 -12.77 22.34 -7.23
N GLN A 85 -13.69 21.39 -7.23
CA GLN A 85 -13.40 19.98 -7.52
C GLN A 85 -13.10 19.76 -9.00
N THR A 86 -13.69 20.54 -9.91
CA THR A 86 -13.37 20.44 -11.34
C THR A 86 -11.93 20.87 -11.62
N CYS A 87 -11.49 21.98 -11.02
CA CYS A 87 -10.14 22.53 -11.21
C CYS A 87 -9.11 22.00 -10.21
N GLN A 88 -9.55 21.28 -9.17
CA GLN A 88 -8.70 20.77 -8.07
C GLN A 88 -7.90 21.85 -7.32
N MET A 89 -8.50 23.03 -7.12
CA MET A 89 -7.81 24.19 -6.52
C MET A 89 -8.68 24.97 -5.54
N LEU A 90 -8.03 25.63 -4.58
CA LEU A 90 -8.65 26.62 -3.70
C LEU A 90 -8.83 27.94 -4.45
N PHE A 91 -9.91 28.66 -4.14
CA PHE A 91 -10.13 30.02 -4.63
C PHE A 91 -10.92 30.88 -3.64
N ILE A 92 -10.78 32.19 -3.80
CA ILE A 92 -11.55 33.20 -3.07
C ILE A 92 -12.68 33.66 -3.99
N GLY A 93 -13.93 33.52 -3.55
CA GLY A 93 -15.09 33.87 -4.36
C GLY A 93 -15.73 35.20 -3.97
N PRO A 94 -16.74 35.64 -4.74
CA PRO A 94 -17.28 34.97 -5.93
C PRO A 94 -16.34 35.03 -7.16
N SER A 95 -16.44 34.06 -8.06
CA SER A 95 -15.67 34.00 -9.34
C SER A 95 -16.58 33.57 -10.49
N SER A 96 -16.51 34.25 -11.64
CA SER A 96 -17.25 33.89 -12.84
C SER A 96 -16.72 32.61 -13.50
N GLU A 97 -15.43 32.34 -13.38
CA GLU A 97 -14.75 31.18 -13.99
C GLU A 97 -15.17 29.82 -13.41
N HIS A 98 -15.88 29.82 -12.27
CA HIS A 98 -16.26 28.60 -11.55
C HIS A 98 -17.78 28.42 -11.42
N GLN A 99 -18.59 29.22 -12.13
CA GLN A 99 -20.06 29.19 -12.01
C GLN A 99 -20.66 27.82 -12.36
N THR A 100 -20.10 27.12 -13.34
CA THR A 100 -20.58 25.81 -13.81
C THR A 100 -19.80 24.64 -13.22
N HIS A 101 -18.83 24.91 -12.34
CA HIS A 101 -17.96 23.89 -11.76
C HIS A 101 -18.55 23.27 -10.51
N ARG A 102 -18.07 22.07 -10.16
CA ARG A 102 -18.37 21.44 -8.88
C ARG A 102 -17.55 22.11 -7.79
N ILE A 103 -18.22 22.81 -6.87
CA ILE A 103 -17.57 23.60 -5.83
C ILE A 103 -18.01 23.16 -4.42
N LYS A 104 -17.06 23.15 -3.49
CA LYS A 104 -17.33 23.13 -2.04
C LYS A 104 -17.15 24.54 -1.50
N SER A 105 -18.21 25.11 -0.94
CA SER A 105 -18.25 26.49 -0.43
C SER A 105 -18.13 26.55 1.09
N SER A 106 -17.94 27.76 1.61
CA SER A 106 -17.95 28.04 3.05
C SER A 106 -16.95 27.21 3.87
N LEU A 107 -15.74 27.00 3.33
CA LEU A 107 -14.72 26.13 3.92
C LEU A 107 -14.29 26.63 5.31
N SER A 108 -14.43 25.78 6.32
CA SER A 108 -13.93 26.09 7.67
C SER A 108 -12.40 25.96 7.72
N LYS A 109 -11.77 26.62 8.71
CA LYS A 109 -10.33 26.43 8.96
C LYS A 109 -9.99 24.95 9.21
N ALA A 110 -10.86 24.23 9.93
CA ALA A 110 -10.68 22.81 10.20
C ALA A 110 -10.66 21.95 8.92
N MET A 111 -11.52 22.25 7.94
CA MET A 111 -11.54 21.55 6.65
C MET A 111 -10.28 21.84 5.83
N LEU A 112 -9.81 23.09 5.84
CA LEU A 112 -8.59 23.49 5.17
C LEU A 112 -7.33 22.85 5.77
N SER A 113 -7.33 22.61 7.10
CA SER A 113 -6.23 21.93 7.78
C SER A 113 -6.28 20.39 7.69
N MET A 114 -7.29 19.81 7.02
CA MET A 114 -7.46 18.35 6.89
C MET A 114 -7.90 17.98 5.46
N PRO A 115 -7.07 18.27 4.43
CA PRO A 115 -7.46 18.15 3.04
C PRO A 115 -7.85 16.74 2.62
N SER A 116 -7.36 15.67 3.24
CA SER A 116 -7.78 14.31 2.88
C SER A 116 -9.27 14.04 3.14
N TYR A 117 -9.94 14.82 4.01
CA TYR A 117 -11.39 14.77 4.23
C TYR A 117 -12.16 15.74 3.31
N LEU A 118 -11.46 16.63 2.62
CA LEU A 118 -12.02 17.59 1.67
C LEU A 118 -11.90 17.11 0.22
N LEU A 119 -10.73 16.60 -0.15
CA LEU A 119 -10.37 16.14 -1.49
C LEU A 119 -11.04 14.80 -1.80
N GLU A 120 -11.47 14.65 -3.04
CA GLU A 120 -11.89 13.35 -3.55
C GLU A 120 -10.65 12.48 -3.82
N PRO A 121 -10.70 11.17 -3.48
CA PRO A 121 -9.59 10.26 -3.72
C PRO A 121 -9.32 10.11 -5.23
N LEU A 122 -8.04 10.04 -5.59
CA LEU A 122 -7.61 9.71 -6.96
C LEU A 122 -7.64 8.18 -7.16
N GLU A 123 -8.84 7.63 -7.31
CA GLU A 123 -9.08 6.16 -7.29
C GLU A 123 -8.65 5.43 -8.58
N GLU A 124 -8.30 6.18 -9.64
CA GLU A 124 -7.86 5.63 -10.93
C GLU A 124 -6.65 4.71 -10.74
N SER A 125 -6.91 3.40 -10.79
CA SER A 125 -5.96 2.37 -10.35
C SER A 125 -4.71 2.19 -11.22
N SER A 126 -4.67 2.85 -12.38
CA SER A 126 -3.48 2.93 -13.23
C SER A 126 -2.62 4.16 -12.99
N GLU A 127 -3.09 5.10 -12.16
CA GLU A 127 -2.49 6.41 -11.93
C GLU A 127 -2.05 6.53 -10.47
N HIS A 128 -2.97 6.92 -9.57
CA HIS A 128 -2.64 7.22 -8.17
C HIS A 128 -3.07 6.12 -7.21
N ALA A 129 -4.19 5.44 -7.50
CA ALA A 129 -4.77 4.40 -6.64
C ALA A 129 -4.84 4.83 -5.15
N GLN A 130 -5.28 6.07 -4.90
CA GLN A 130 -5.38 6.65 -3.56
C GLN A 130 -6.67 6.17 -2.89
N TYR A 131 -6.55 5.64 -1.68
CA TYR A 131 -7.70 5.21 -0.87
C TYR A 131 -7.52 5.71 0.55
N PHE A 132 -8.59 6.24 1.13
CA PHE A 132 -8.51 6.75 2.49
C PHE A 132 -8.90 5.68 3.50
N PHE A 133 -8.11 5.58 4.56
CA PHE A 133 -8.36 4.65 5.66
C PHE A 133 -9.68 4.94 6.37
N SER A 134 -10.33 3.87 6.83
CA SER A 134 -11.51 3.96 7.69
C SER A 134 -11.16 4.55 9.07
N ILE A 135 -12.16 5.06 9.77
CA ILE A 135 -11.97 5.59 11.12
C ILE A 135 -11.59 4.50 12.12
N GLU A 136 -12.11 3.28 11.96
CA GLU A 136 -11.79 2.14 12.82
C GLU A 136 -10.30 1.79 12.73
N TRP A 137 -9.76 1.77 11.51
CA TRP A 137 -8.34 1.49 11.30
C TRP A 137 -7.45 2.63 11.81
N LEU A 138 -7.86 3.89 11.63
CA LEU A 138 -7.13 5.04 12.16
C LEU A 138 -7.05 5.02 13.70
N ASN A 139 -8.13 4.64 14.37
CA ASN A 139 -8.14 4.46 15.83
C ASN A 139 -7.23 3.30 16.29
N PHE A 140 -7.18 2.21 15.52
CA PHE A 140 -6.21 1.14 15.75
C PHE A 140 -4.77 1.64 15.62
N MET A 141 -4.48 2.44 14.59
CA MET A 141 -3.16 3.05 14.44
C MET A 141 -2.80 3.98 15.59
N LEU A 142 -3.71 4.83 16.06
CA LEU A 142 -3.48 5.67 17.24
C LEU A 142 -3.12 4.84 18.47
N SER A 143 -3.85 3.74 18.71
CA SER A 143 -3.56 2.81 19.80
C SER A 143 -2.20 2.14 19.64
N THR A 144 -1.83 1.80 18.40
CA THR A 144 -0.52 1.23 18.05
C THR A 144 0.62 2.21 18.32
N LEU A 145 0.48 3.48 17.91
CA LEU A 145 1.47 4.53 18.18
C LEU A 145 1.67 4.74 19.69
N HIS A 146 0.59 4.73 20.47
CA HIS A 146 0.67 4.79 21.93
C HIS A 146 1.42 3.59 22.53
N ALA A 147 1.08 2.37 22.11
CA ALA A 147 1.69 1.14 22.63
C ALA A 147 3.18 1.04 22.31
N LEU A 148 3.57 1.51 21.12
CA LEU A 148 4.97 1.59 20.68
C LEU A 148 5.70 2.83 21.22
N ARG A 149 5.00 3.75 21.90
CA ARG A 149 5.51 5.04 22.38
C ARG A 149 6.20 5.81 21.24
N ILE A 150 5.52 5.96 20.12
CA ILE A 150 6.03 6.70 18.96
C ILE A 150 5.97 8.21 19.25
N ASP A 151 7.08 8.88 19.00
CA ASP A 151 7.27 10.33 19.16
C ASP A 151 7.16 11.06 17.81
N ASN A 152 7.65 10.44 16.74
CA ASN A 152 7.65 11.00 15.38
C ASN A 152 7.02 10.06 14.36
N VAL A 153 6.25 10.59 13.42
CA VAL A 153 5.68 9.83 12.30
C VAL A 153 6.01 10.50 10.97
N LEU A 154 6.80 9.82 10.12
CA LEU A 154 6.98 10.18 8.72
C LEU A 154 5.91 9.45 7.88
N CYS A 155 4.89 10.18 7.44
CA CYS A 155 3.84 9.65 6.58
C CYS A 155 4.30 9.66 5.12
N VAL A 156 4.37 8.50 4.47
CA VAL A 156 4.70 8.34 3.05
C VAL A 156 3.47 7.84 2.30
N GLY A 157 2.85 8.68 1.47
CA GLY A 157 1.64 8.33 0.71
C GLY A 157 0.40 8.10 1.57
N SER A 158 0.37 8.65 2.80
CA SER A 158 -0.69 8.36 3.80
C SER A 158 -1.35 9.64 4.36
N PRO A 159 -1.91 10.50 3.50
CA PRO A 159 -2.42 11.81 3.90
C PRO A 159 -3.57 11.73 4.91
N ARG A 160 -4.37 10.65 4.87
CA ARG A 160 -5.48 10.46 5.82
C ARG A 160 -4.99 10.16 7.23
N LEU A 161 -3.92 9.39 7.40
CA LEU A 161 -3.30 9.17 8.71
C LEU A 161 -2.71 10.49 9.23
N PHE A 162 -2.02 11.24 8.36
CA PHE A 162 -1.46 12.55 8.70
C PHE A 162 -2.53 13.50 9.26
N ASP A 163 -3.65 13.66 8.55
CA ASP A 163 -4.77 14.52 8.98
C ASP A 163 -5.43 14.06 10.26
N PHE A 164 -5.68 12.75 10.39
CA PHE A 164 -6.28 12.18 11.58
C PHE A 164 -5.46 12.49 12.84
N LEU A 165 -4.13 12.32 12.76
CA LEU A 165 -3.23 12.67 13.86
C LEU A 165 -3.29 14.17 14.21
N SER A 166 -3.65 15.07 13.27
CA SER A 166 -3.75 16.52 13.51
C SER A 166 -4.97 16.83 14.37
N ALA A 167 -6.05 16.06 14.16
CA ALA A 167 -7.29 16.19 14.93
C ALA A 167 -7.14 15.62 16.34
N CYS A 168 -6.48 14.46 16.49
CA CYS A 168 -6.31 13.77 17.76
C CYS A 168 -5.47 14.56 18.78
N GLY A 169 -4.41 15.25 18.32
CA GLY A 169 -3.58 16.09 19.19
C GLY A 169 -4.33 17.26 19.86
N LYS A 170 -5.57 17.55 19.45
CA LYS A 170 -6.39 18.67 19.95
C LYS A 170 -7.56 18.25 20.85
N LYS A 171 -7.87 16.95 21.01
CA LYS A 171 -9.20 16.51 21.49
C LYS A 171 -9.25 15.30 22.46
N THR A 172 -8.17 14.87 23.10
CA THR A 172 -8.23 13.70 24.01
C THR A 172 -7.69 13.98 25.41
N HIS A 173 -8.19 13.25 26.42
CA HIS A 173 -7.74 13.31 27.82
C HIS A 173 -6.27 12.87 28.03
N LYS A 174 -5.65 12.26 27.00
CA LYS A 174 -4.21 11.94 26.90
C LYS A 174 -3.76 12.23 25.46
N PRO A 175 -3.46 13.48 25.10
CA PRO A 175 -3.08 13.83 23.74
C PRO A 175 -1.76 13.14 23.38
N LEU A 176 -1.77 12.34 22.32
CA LEU A 176 -0.54 11.85 21.71
C LEU A 176 0.07 13.03 20.94
N SER A 177 1.05 13.70 21.56
CA SER A 177 1.81 14.77 20.89
C SER A 177 2.88 14.14 20.02
N VAL A 178 2.50 13.71 18.81
CA VAL A 178 3.42 13.18 17.81
C VAL A 178 3.81 14.27 16.83
N ARG A 179 5.12 14.43 16.63
CA ARG A 179 5.66 15.21 15.51
C ARG A 179 5.47 14.43 14.23
N LYS A 180 5.19 15.11 13.12
CA LYS A 180 4.92 14.42 11.86
C LYS A 180 5.22 15.26 10.65
N PHE A 181 5.45 14.58 9.54
CA PHE A 181 5.70 15.16 8.23
C PHE A 181 5.10 14.26 7.15
N LEU A 182 4.59 14.86 6.08
CA LEU A 182 3.97 14.14 4.98
C LEU A 182 4.82 14.22 3.70
N LEU A 183 5.18 13.06 3.18
CA LEU A 183 5.75 12.84 1.87
C LEU A 183 4.66 12.25 0.97
N ASP A 184 4.24 12.96 -0.07
CA ASP A 184 3.22 12.46 -1.00
C ASP A 184 3.49 12.94 -2.44
N LEU A 185 3.02 12.18 -3.42
CA LEU A 185 3.14 12.56 -4.83
C LEU A 185 2.06 13.58 -5.25
N ASP A 186 0.92 13.60 -4.55
CA ASP A 186 -0.25 14.41 -4.88
C ASP A 186 0.02 15.93 -4.68
N VAL A 187 0.20 16.62 -5.80
CA VAL A 187 0.47 18.07 -5.85
C VAL A 187 -0.66 18.90 -5.24
N ARG A 188 -1.90 18.39 -5.17
CA ARG A 188 -3.04 19.14 -4.61
C ARG A 188 -2.80 19.50 -3.14
N LEU A 189 -2.09 18.64 -2.41
CA LEU A 189 -1.78 18.79 -0.99
C LEU A 189 -0.85 19.99 -0.72
N ALA A 190 -0.03 20.39 -1.69
CA ALA A 190 0.82 21.58 -1.58
C ALA A 190 0.01 22.87 -1.41
N SER A 191 -1.29 22.89 -1.75
CA SER A 191 -2.16 24.06 -1.51
C SER A 191 -2.57 24.18 -0.05
N PHE A 192 -2.48 23.11 0.72
CA PHE A 192 -3.06 23.00 2.05
C PHE A 192 -2.05 22.97 3.17
N TYR A 193 -0.86 22.44 2.90
CA TYR A 193 0.19 22.31 3.91
C TYR A 193 1.34 23.27 3.66
N PRO A 194 1.91 23.86 4.73
CA PRO A 194 3.14 24.61 4.63
C PRO A 194 4.33 23.66 4.36
N PRO A 195 5.45 24.17 3.80
CA PRO A 195 6.65 23.36 3.55
C PRO A 195 7.21 22.65 4.80
N SER A 196 6.96 23.20 6.00
CA SER A 196 7.38 22.59 7.27
C SER A 196 6.64 21.30 7.64
N LEU A 197 5.57 20.95 6.90
CA LEU A 197 4.75 19.76 7.16
C LEU A 197 4.62 18.83 5.95
N PHE A 198 4.99 19.29 4.76
CA PHE A 198 4.75 18.57 3.51
C PHE A 198 5.89 18.80 2.51
N ALA A 199 6.28 17.72 1.85
CA ALA A 199 7.11 17.75 0.66
C ALA A 199 6.49 16.86 -0.42
N ARG A 200 6.44 17.37 -1.65
CA ARG A 200 6.11 16.50 -2.78
C ARG A 200 7.26 15.52 -3.01
N PHE A 201 6.92 14.23 -3.01
CA PHE A 201 7.90 13.14 -3.00
C PHE A 201 7.40 11.92 -3.75
N ASN A 202 8.30 11.29 -4.50
CA ASN A 202 8.02 10.03 -5.18
C ASN A 202 8.69 8.86 -4.44
N ALA A 203 7.87 8.09 -3.70
CA ALA A 203 8.32 7.00 -2.86
C ALA A 203 9.01 5.84 -3.59
N LEU A 204 8.81 5.71 -4.91
CA LEU A 204 9.42 4.64 -5.71
C LEU A 204 10.84 4.95 -6.14
N ASN A 205 11.24 6.21 -6.25
CA ASN A 205 12.60 6.58 -6.67
C ASN A 205 13.31 7.50 -5.67
N GLY A 206 12.62 7.96 -4.62
CA GLY A 206 13.16 8.87 -3.62
C GLY A 206 13.30 10.30 -4.11
N TYR A 207 12.57 10.70 -5.16
CA TYR A 207 12.72 12.01 -5.77
C TYR A 207 11.88 13.08 -5.06
N PHE A 208 12.53 14.16 -4.63
CA PHE A 208 11.91 15.41 -4.20
C PHE A 208 11.75 16.36 -5.40
N PHE A 209 10.63 17.07 -5.46
CA PHE A 209 10.30 17.91 -6.62
C PHE A 209 10.86 19.33 -6.53
N SER A 210 11.38 19.72 -5.36
CA SER A 210 12.16 20.95 -5.20
C SER A 210 13.22 20.79 -4.08
N PRO A 211 14.36 21.51 -4.18
CA PRO A 211 15.38 21.49 -3.12
C PRO A 211 14.86 21.99 -1.77
N ALA A 212 13.95 22.96 -1.76
CA ALA A 212 13.38 23.51 -0.53
C ALA A 212 12.48 22.50 0.21
N GLU A 213 11.72 21.68 -0.54
CA GLU A 213 10.93 20.60 0.01
C GLU A 213 11.81 19.47 0.56
N GLU A 214 12.89 19.12 -0.15
CA GLU A 214 13.89 18.16 0.33
C GLU A 214 14.53 18.62 1.64
N GLU A 215 14.98 19.87 1.70
CA GLU A 215 15.59 20.44 2.90
C GLU A 215 14.62 20.47 4.09
N SER A 216 13.35 20.79 3.84
CA SER A 216 12.32 20.77 4.88
C SER A 216 12.09 19.36 5.42
N ALA A 217 12.07 18.35 4.54
CA ALA A 217 11.94 16.95 4.94
C ALA A 217 13.19 16.47 5.72
N ARG A 218 14.40 16.83 5.28
CA ARG A 218 15.65 16.53 5.99
C ARG A 218 15.70 17.19 7.37
N THR A 219 15.31 18.46 7.46
CA THR A 219 15.18 19.18 8.74
C THR A 219 14.25 18.44 9.69
N PHE A 220 13.09 17.95 9.22
CA PHE A 220 12.22 17.12 10.03
C PHE A 220 12.90 15.82 10.47
N MET A 221 13.50 15.07 9.54
CA MET A 221 14.14 13.78 9.83
C MET A 221 15.29 13.91 10.82
N HIS A 222 16.17 14.90 10.66
CA HIS A 222 17.30 15.15 11.56
C HIS A 222 16.89 15.69 12.93
N SER A 223 15.69 16.28 13.04
CA SER A 223 15.15 16.74 14.32
C SER A 223 14.28 15.69 15.01
N CYS A 224 14.08 14.52 14.41
CA CYS A 224 13.46 13.38 15.09
C CYS A 224 14.34 12.96 16.27
N ASN A 225 13.72 12.81 17.44
CA ASN A 225 14.32 12.20 18.61
C ASN A 225 13.33 11.19 19.21
N GLY A 226 13.83 10.15 19.87
CA GLY A 226 12.98 9.07 20.39
C GLY A 226 12.52 8.07 19.32
N ASN A 227 11.38 7.42 19.54
CA ASN A 227 10.89 6.37 18.66
C ASN A 227 10.21 6.99 17.43
N THR A 228 10.69 6.63 16.25
CA THR A 228 10.17 7.16 15.00
C THR A 228 9.52 6.06 14.18
N LEU A 229 8.36 6.35 13.57
CA LEU A 229 7.68 5.46 12.65
C LEU A 229 7.67 6.07 11.24
N ILE A 230 8.19 5.33 10.27
CA ILE A 230 7.88 5.57 8.85
C ILE A 230 6.66 4.75 8.50
N PHE A 231 5.56 5.42 8.14
CA PHE A 231 4.32 4.77 7.73
C PHE A 231 4.09 4.97 6.23
N CYS A 232 4.04 3.88 5.46
CA CYS A 232 3.91 3.90 4.01
C CYS A 232 2.64 3.17 3.54
N ASP A 233 1.81 3.87 2.75
CA ASP A 233 0.66 3.27 2.04
C ASP A 233 0.85 3.41 0.52
N PRO A 234 1.64 2.52 -0.10
CA PRO A 234 1.94 2.61 -1.51
C PRO A 234 0.78 2.11 -2.39
N PRO A 235 0.71 2.53 -3.67
CA PRO A 235 -0.32 2.04 -4.59
C PRO A 235 -0.22 0.52 -4.85
N PHE A 236 -1.37 -0.10 -5.12
CA PHE A 236 -1.50 -1.54 -5.39
C PHE A 236 -0.79 -1.94 -6.69
N GLY A 237 0.38 -2.55 -6.56
CA GLY A 237 1.22 -2.96 -7.70
C GLY A 237 2.54 -2.20 -7.83
N VAL A 238 2.91 -1.42 -6.81
CA VAL A 238 4.24 -0.87 -6.64
C VAL A 238 5.33 -1.95 -6.76
N PHE A 239 6.49 -1.59 -7.29
CA PHE A 239 7.68 -2.42 -7.26
C PHE A 239 8.29 -2.39 -5.85
N MET A 240 8.41 -3.55 -5.21
CA MET A 240 8.77 -3.65 -3.78
C MET A 240 10.23 -3.30 -3.54
N GLU A 241 11.11 -3.76 -4.43
CA GLU A 241 12.57 -3.55 -4.37
C GLU A 241 12.90 -2.03 -4.27
N PRO A 242 12.55 -1.18 -5.24
CA PRO A 242 12.89 0.25 -5.19
C PRO A 242 12.13 1.03 -4.11
N LEU A 243 10.92 0.58 -3.73
CA LEU A 243 10.18 1.16 -2.61
C LEU A 243 10.95 0.93 -1.30
N VAL A 244 11.33 -0.31 -1.00
CA VAL A 244 12.06 -0.65 0.23
C VAL A 244 13.43 0.02 0.26
N GLU A 245 14.14 0.10 -0.86
CA GLU A 245 15.38 0.87 -0.97
C GLU A 245 15.16 2.34 -0.55
N THR A 246 14.09 2.96 -1.05
CA THR A 246 13.75 4.35 -0.68
C THR A 246 13.38 4.49 0.79
N LEU A 247 12.57 3.59 1.34
CA LEU A 247 12.19 3.61 2.76
C LEU A 247 13.40 3.39 3.69
N ASN A 248 14.33 2.52 3.31
CA ASN A 248 15.57 2.31 4.05
C ASN A 248 16.46 3.56 4.04
N ARG A 249 16.59 4.25 2.89
CA ARG A 249 17.31 5.55 2.84
C ARG A 249 16.67 6.59 3.75
N LEU A 250 15.34 6.69 3.78
CA LEU A 250 14.65 7.59 4.72
C LEU A 250 14.90 7.20 6.18
N LYS A 251 14.93 5.89 6.48
CA LYS A 251 15.24 5.35 7.81
C LYS A 251 16.67 5.67 8.24
N GLU A 252 17.63 5.56 7.33
CA GLU A 252 19.02 5.94 7.55
C GLU A 252 19.17 7.45 7.82
N GLU A 253 18.47 8.28 7.05
CA GLU A 253 18.50 9.74 7.17
C GLU A 253 17.96 10.25 8.53
N ILE A 254 16.96 9.56 9.07
CA ILE A 254 16.42 9.85 10.42
C ILE A 254 17.47 9.57 11.51
N GLY A 255 18.37 8.60 11.30
CA GLY A 255 19.52 8.35 12.19
C GLY A 255 19.19 7.96 13.64
N CYS A 256 17.92 7.81 14.00
CA CYS A 256 17.50 7.46 15.37
C CYS A 256 17.65 5.96 15.64
N SER A 257 18.08 5.60 16.86
CA SER A 257 18.31 4.21 17.28
C SER A 257 17.05 3.33 17.19
N ASN A 258 15.86 3.92 17.36
CA ASN A 258 14.57 3.23 17.30
C ASN A 258 13.70 3.81 16.18
N THR A 259 14.01 3.46 14.93
CA THR A 259 13.17 3.79 13.77
C THR A 259 12.49 2.52 13.25
N PHE A 260 11.17 2.53 13.22
CA PHE A 260 10.34 1.43 12.72
C PHE A 260 9.72 1.79 11.38
N MET A 261 9.38 0.77 10.60
CA MET A 261 8.64 0.87 9.36
C MET A 261 7.33 0.12 9.46
N MET A 262 6.29 0.70 8.88
CA MET A 262 4.98 0.09 8.69
C MET A 262 4.54 0.32 7.24
N VAL A 263 4.24 -0.76 6.54
CA VAL A 263 3.83 -0.72 5.13
C VAL A 263 2.50 -1.47 4.96
N THR A 264 1.51 -0.83 4.33
CA THR A 264 0.22 -1.45 4.03
C THR A 264 0.21 -2.00 2.61
N ILE A 265 0.08 -3.32 2.48
CA ILE A 265 0.00 -4.00 1.17
C ILE A 265 -0.97 -5.19 1.22
N PRO A 266 -1.53 -5.63 0.07
CA PRO A 266 -2.25 -6.88 0.01
C PRO A 266 -1.40 -8.07 0.43
N TYR A 267 -1.96 -8.96 1.26
CA TYR A 267 -1.24 -10.13 1.77
C TYR A 267 -0.70 -11.03 0.64
N PHE A 268 -1.38 -11.10 -0.51
CA PHE A 268 -0.99 -11.96 -1.62
C PHE A 268 0.27 -11.50 -2.36
N ILE A 269 0.64 -10.22 -2.27
CA ILE A 269 1.95 -9.72 -2.72
C ILE A 269 2.96 -9.56 -1.57
N GLY A 270 2.53 -9.78 -0.33
CA GLY A 270 3.36 -9.70 0.87
C GLY A 270 4.64 -10.53 0.84
N ARG A 271 4.63 -11.69 0.17
CA ARG A 271 5.83 -12.50 0.00
C ARG A 271 6.97 -11.76 -0.70
N LYS A 272 6.65 -10.88 -1.66
CA LYS A 272 7.68 -10.06 -2.34
C LYS A 272 8.30 -9.04 -1.40
N LEU A 273 7.48 -8.41 -0.55
CA LEU A 273 7.98 -7.49 0.47
C LEU A 273 8.91 -8.20 1.46
N ILE A 274 8.52 -9.36 1.97
CA ILE A 274 9.35 -10.14 2.90
C ILE A 274 10.66 -10.60 2.24
N GLN A 275 10.67 -10.90 0.94
CA GLN A 275 11.90 -11.24 0.21
C GLN A 275 12.92 -10.10 0.20
N VAL A 276 12.46 -8.85 0.07
CA VAL A 276 13.33 -7.66 0.02
C VAL A 276 13.58 -7.02 1.39
N ALA A 277 12.69 -7.27 2.35
CA ALA A 277 12.73 -6.77 3.72
C ALA A 277 12.43 -7.92 4.71
N PRO A 278 13.38 -8.84 4.93
CA PRO A 278 13.16 -10.08 5.71
C PRO A 278 12.85 -9.85 7.18
N LEU A 279 13.18 -8.68 7.73
CA LEU A 279 12.87 -8.30 9.11
C LEU A 279 11.40 -7.91 9.30
N MET A 280 10.67 -7.60 8.22
CA MET A 280 9.26 -7.24 8.32
C MET A 280 8.39 -8.47 8.58
N LYS A 281 7.46 -8.31 9.51
CA LYS A 281 6.42 -9.29 9.83
C LYS A 281 5.07 -8.79 9.35
N MET A 282 4.29 -9.66 8.73
CA MET A 282 2.88 -9.40 8.45
C MET A 282 2.06 -9.58 9.74
N LEU A 283 1.31 -8.55 10.12
CA LEU A 283 0.31 -8.64 11.17
C LEU A 283 -1.02 -9.14 10.60
N ASP A 284 -1.84 -9.78 11.43
CA ASP A 284 -3.13 -10.34 10.98
C ASP A 284 -4.25 -9.29 10.89
N TYR A 285 -4.01 -8.08 11.42
CA TYR A 285 -4.96 -6.98 11.42
C TYR A 285 -5.33 -6.53 10.00
N LYS A 286 -6.64 -6.52 9.73
CA LYS A 286 -7.22 -6.13 8.44
C LYS A 286 -7.18 -4.60 8.32
N VAL A 287 -6.49 -4.09 7.30
CA VAL A 287 -6.46 -2.65 7.00
C VAL A 287 -7.74 -2.28 6.24
N THR A 288 -8.59 -1.44 6.81
CA THR A 288 -9.89 -1.08 6.20
C THR A 288 -9.87 0.35 5.65
N TYR A 289 -10.59 0.54 4.54
CA TYR A 289 -10.67 1.80 3.80
C TYR A 289 -12.12 2.27 3.71
N GLU A 290 -12.34 3.57 3.57
CA GLU A 290 -13.68 4.15 3.36
C GLU A 290 -14.27 3.65 2.02
N ASN A 291 -15.51 3.16 2.05
CA ASN A 291 -16.38 2.92 0.89
C ASN A 291 -15.82 2.09 -0.28
N HIS A 292 -14.78 1.26 -0.10
CA HIS A 292 -14.15 0.60 -1.26
C HIS A 292 -14.35 -0.92 -1.36
N VAL A 293 -15.09 -1.33 -2.39
CA VAL A 293 -15.42 -2.73 -2.72
C VAL A 293 -14.20 -3.56 -3.16
N ARG A 294 -13.26 -2.97 -3.90
CA ARG A 294 -12.18 -3.72 -4.58
C ARG A 294 -11.18 -4.35 -3.61
N PHE A 295 -11.07 -3.82 -2.40
CA PHE A 295 -10.16 -4.34 -1.38
C PHE A 295 -10.78 -5.41 -0.53
N MET A 296 -12.01 -5.81 -0.84
CA MET A 296 -12.72 -6.74 -0.03
C MET A 296 -12.83 -8.10 -0.75
N SER A 297 -12.31 -9.16 -0.16
CA SER A 297 -12.53 -10.55 -0.58
C SER A 297 -13.94 -11.00 -0.20
N SER A 298 -14.50 -11.96 -0.92
CA SER A 298 -15.70 -12.68 -0.45
C SER A 298 -15.30 -13.50 0.79
N GLY A 299 -15.73 -13.04 1.97
CA GLY A 299 -15.54 -13.71 3.25
C GLY A 299 -16.89 -13.97 3.91
N HIS A 300 -16.91 -14.93 4.84
CA HIS A 300 -17.99 -15.06 5.82
C HIS A 300 -17.40 -14.61 7.16
N ASP A 301 -17.65 -13.37 7.56
CA ASP A 301 -17.57 -13.02 8.98
C ASP A 301 -18.83 -13.64 9.62
N GLY A 302 -18.73 -14.18 10.84
CA GLY A 302 -19.68 -15.12 11.48
C GLY A 302 -21.12 -14.64 11.73
N ASN A 303 -21.66 -13.72 10.94
CA ASN A 303 -23.06 -13.35 10.87
C ASN A 303 -23.49 -13.31 9.40
N ASN A 304 -24.51 -14.11 9.05
CA ASN A 304 -25.14 -14.41 7.75
C ASN A 304 -25.37 -13.22 6.76
N SER A 305 -24.33 -12.48 6.46
CA SER A 305 -24.30 -11.40 5.48
C SER A 305 -23.02 -11.59 4.68
N LYS A 306 -23.12 -11.54 3.34
CA LYS A 306 -21.98 -11.56 2.40
C LYS A 306 -21.15 -10.27 2.56
N ARG A 307 -20.60 -10.00 3.74
CA ARG A 307 -19.71 -8.87 4.02
C ARG A 307 -18.35 -9.23 3.48
N ARG A 308 -17.83 -8.36 2.61
CA ARG A 308 -16.54 -8.56 1.99
C ARG A 308 -15.43 -8.15 3.00
N VAL A 309 -14.30 -8.84 3.03
CA VAL A 309 -13.25 -8.69 4.06
C VAL A 309 -11.99 -8.07 3.47
N SER A 310 -11.33 -7.11 4.12
CA SER A 310 -10.14 -6.49 3.52
C SER A 310 -9.00 -7.49 3.24
N VAL A 311 -8.40 -7.41 2.04
CA VAL A 311 -7.21 -8.18 1.63
C VAL A 311 -5.89 -7.50 2.03
N VAL A 312 -5.96 -6.30 2.58
CA VAL A 312 -4.79 -5.50 2.93
C VAL A 312 -4.36 -5.79 4.37
N ARG A 313 -3.05 -5.91 4.58
CA ARG A 313 -2.42 -6.17 5.87
C ARG A 313 -1.29 -5.17 6.12
N LEU A 314 -0.96 -5.02 7.39
CA LEU A 314 0.16 -4.21 7.85
C LEU A 314 1.41 -5.08 7.96
N PHE A 315 2.51 -4.64 7.36
CA PHE A 315 3.83 -5.26 7.45
C PHE A 315 4.73 -4.33 8.25
N THR A 316 5.46 -4.86 9.24
CA THR A 316 6.27 -4.01 10.13
C THR A 316 7.49 -4.72 10.69
N ASP A 317 8.55 -3.95 10.91
CA ASP A 317 9.73 -4.37 11.71
C ASP A 317 9.62 -3.95 13.19
N ALA A 318 8.52 -3.31 13.59
CA ALA A 318 8.25 -2.96 14.98
C ALA A 318 8.03 -4.22 15.84
N PRO A 319 8.23 -4.14 17.17
CA PRO A 319 7.96 -5.24 18.10
C PRO A 319 6.47 -5.67 18.05
N ALA A 320 6.18 -6.70 17.25
CA ALA A 320 4.81 -7.14 16.96
C ALA A 320 4.00 -7.55 18.21
N HIS A 321 4.65 -8.03 19.28
CA HIS A 321 3.99 -8.36 20.55
C HIS A 321 3.39 -7.14 21.26
N LYS A 322 3.88 -5.92 20.99
CA LYS A 322 3.34 -4.68 21.56
C LYS A 322 2.10 -4.18 20.82
N ILE A 323 1.84 -4.70 19.62
CA ILE A 323 0.73 -4.27 18.77
C ILE A 323 -0.47 -5.16 19.08
N VAL A 324 -1.36 -4.68 19.94
CA VAL A 324 -2.52 -5.40 20.50
C VAL A 324 -3.76 -5.18 19.62
N PRO A 325 -4.67 -6.18 19.47
CA PRO A 325 -5.93 -5.98 18.77
C PRO A 325 -6.77 -4.85 19.37
N PRO A 326 -7.59 -4.16 18.56
CA PRO A 326 -8.62 -3.28 19.09
C PRO A 326 -9.53 -4.02 20.06
N LYS A 327 -9.87 -3.40 21.19
CA LYS A 327 -10.69 -4.01 22.25
C LYS A 327 -12.01 -4.60 21.74
N THR A 328 -12.62 -3.98 20.73
CA THR A 328 -13.90 -4.39 20.14
C THR A 328 -13.85 -5.72 19.40
N ILE A 329 -12.66 -6.18 18.99
CA ILE A 329 -12.45 -7.42 18.24
C ILE A 329 -11.36 -8.28 18.89
N ALA A 330 -11.04 -8.05 20.18
CA ALA A 330 -9.94 -8.73 20.85
C ALA A 330 -10.16 -10.26 20.91
N ASP A 331 -11.41 -10.70 21.06
CA ASP A 331 -11.79 -12.12 21.14
C ASP A 331 -11.60 -12.87 19.81
N ASP A 332 -11.46 -12.15 18.69
CA ASP A 332 -11.17 -12.74 17.37
C ASP A 332 -9.68 -13.06 17.19
N TYR A 333 -8.84 -12.71 18.18
CA TYR A 333 -7.39 -12.89 18.12
C TYR A 333 -6.87 -13.64 19.34
N TRP A 334 -5.74 -14.31 19.17
CA TRP A 334 -4.99 -14.97 20.25
C TRP A 334 -3.51 -14.59 20.14
N PHE A 335 -2.80 -14.63 21.27
CA PHE A 335 -1.36 -14.35 21.28
C PHE A 335 -0.57 -15.63 20.99
N CYS A 336 0.24 -15.61 19.93
CA CYS A 336 1.13 -16.72 19.61
C CYS A 336 2.50 -16.51 20.26
N GLU A 337 2.80 -17.29 21.30
CA GLU A 337 4.07 -17.25 22.02
C GLU A 337 5.27 -17.52 21.10
N SER A 338 5.21 -18.52 20.22
CA SER A 338 6.31 -18.85 19.32
C SER A 338 6.63 -17.71 18.34
N CYS A 339 5.62 -16.99 17.86
CA CYS A 339 5.80 -15.90 16.89
C CYS A 339 5.94 -14.51 17.55
N GLN A 340 5.67 -14.41 18.86
CA GLN A 340 5.64 -13.17 19.62
C GLN A 340 4.77 -12.09 18.95
N ARG A 341 3.53 -12.45 18.62
CA ARG A 341 2.53 -11.57 17.99
C ARG A 341 1.11 -12.09 18.19
N TYR A 342 0.13 -11.20 18.07
CA TYR A 342 -1.27 -11.60 17.95
C TYR A 342 -1.57 -12.14 16.55
N SER A 343 -2.41 -13.18 16.52
CA SER A 343 -2.87 -13.87 15.33
C SER A 343 -4.38 -14.02 15.36
N ASP A 344 -5.02 -14.00 14.19
CA ASP A 344 -6.44 -14.32 14.05
C ASP A 344 -6.71 -15.72 14.62
N ILE A 345 -7.87 -15.94 15.24
CA ILE A 345 -8.23 -17.22 15.86
C ILE A 345 -8.18 -18.39 14.86
N LYS A 346 -8.40 -18.13 13.56
CA LYS A 346 -8.27 -19.11 12.47
C LYS A 346 -6.85 -19.25 11.97
N ASN A 347 -5.94 -18.33 12.29
CA ASN A 347 -4.52 -18.45 11.96
C ASN A 347 -3.76 -19.21 13.05
N LYS A 348 -3.86 -20.55 13.02
CA LYS A 348 -3.10 -21.41 13.93
C LYS A 348 -1.62 -21.48 13.54
N HIS A 349 -0.77 -21.59 14.55
CA HIS A 349 0.67 -21.75 14.36
C HIS A 349 0.98 -23.10 13.73
N CYS A 350 1.82 -23.11 12.69
CA CYS A 350 2.35 -24.33 12.09
C CYS A 350 3.75 -24.60 12.62
N ASN A 351 3.91 -25.67 13.40
CA ASN A 351 5.21 -26.07 13.97
C ASN A 351 6.26 -26.39 12.89
N MET A 352 5.84 -26.94 11.74
CA MET A 352 6.76 -27.27 10.64
C MET A 352 7.29 -26.04 9.92
N CYS A 353 6.48 -24.99 9.79
CA CYS A 353 6.92 -23.71 9.23
C CYS A 353 7.49 -22.77 10.29
N ASN A 354 7.33 -23.11 11.58
CA ASN A 354 7.57 -22.23 12.72
C ASN A 354 6.93 -20.84 12.56
N ALA A 355 5.68 -20.81 12.07
CA ALA A 355 4.98 -19.57 11.74
C ALA A 355 3.45 -19.72 11.75
N CYS A 356 2.74 -18.64 12.07
CA CYS A 356 1.30 -18.51 11.80
C CYS A 356 1.09 -18.09 10.33
N THR A 357 0.82 -19.06 9.47
CA THR A 357 0.92 -18.94 8.01
C THR A 357 -0.39 -18.68 7.27
N THR A 358 -1.52 -18.52 7.97
CA THR A 358 -2.85 -18.35 7.38
C THR A 358 -3.14 -16.85 7.21
N PRO A 359 -2.98 -16.26 6.00
CA PRO A 359 -3.24 -14.84 5.80
C PRO A 359 -4.73 -14.47 5.82
N HIS A 360 -5.59 -15.43 5.46
CA HIS A 360 -7.04 -15.24 5.33
C HIS A 360 -7.77 -16.59 5.26
N GLY A 361 -8.97 -16.64 5.82
CA GLY A 361 -9.88 -17.78 5.72
C GLY A 361 -9.63 -18.84 6.78
N GLU A 362 -9.96 -20.09 6.45
CA GLU A 362 -9.73 -21.24 7.32
C GLU A 362 -8.25 -21.57 7.48
N THR A 363 -7.89 -22.20 8.59
CA THR A 363 -6.51 -22.57 8.93
C THR A 363 -5.85 -23.34 7.79
N TYR A 364 -4.70 -22.82 7.32
CA TYR A 364 -3.91 -23.48 6.29
C TYR A 364 -3.26 -24.76 6.83
N VAL A 365 -3.16 -25.78 5.98
CA VAL A 365 -2.57 -27.08 6.31
C VAL A 365 -1.17 -27.16 5.69
N HIS A 366 -0.20 -27.65 6.47
CA HIS A 366 1.16 -27.83 5.99
C HIS A 366 1.24 -28.97 4.97
N CYS A 367 1.70 -28.67 3.76
CA CYS A 367 2.03 -29.69 2.77
C CYS A 367 3.52 -30.04 2.90
N LYS A 368 3.83 -31.25 3.39
CA LYS A 368 5.22 -31.69 3.59
C LYS A 368 6.03 -31.69 2.29
N PRO A 369 5.55 -32.24 1.15
CA PRO A 369 6.30 -32.20 -0.11
C PRO A 369 6.63 -30.78 -0.59
N CYS A 370 5.70 -29.84 -0.41
CA CYS A 370 5.91 -28.45 -0.81
C CYS A 370 6.64 -27.59 0.24
N GLY A 371 6.87 -28.11 1.45
CA GLY A 371 7.46 -27.38 2.58
C GLY A 371 6.70 -26.12 2.98
N THR A 372 5.42 -25.98 2.63
CA THR A 372 4.64 -24.75 2.82
C THR A 372 3.20 -25.04 3.17
N CYS A 373 2.61 -24.16 3.99
CA CYS A 373 1.19 -24.20 4.30
C CYS A 373 0.33 -23.70 3.13
N GLN A 374 -0.76 -24.41 2.85
CA GLN A 374 -1.69 -24.15 1.77
C GLN A 374 -3.13 -24.07 2.32
N PRO A 375 -4.06 -23.40 1.61
CA PRO A 375 -5.47 -23.43 1.99
C PRO A 375 -5.98 -24.87 2.10
N PRO A 376 -6.90 -25.19 3.03
CA PRO A 376 -7.37 -26.55 3.24
C PRO A 376 -8.08 -27.16 2.03
N SER A 377 -8.55 -26.33 1.10
CA SER A 377 -9.14 -26.77 -0.17
C SER A 377 -8.12 -27.15 -1.25
N TYR A 378 -6.81 -27.06 -0.97
CA TYR A 378 -5.76 -27.43 -1.90
C TYR A 378 -5.35 -28.89 -1.71
N GLN A 379 -5.03 -29.56 -2.82
CA GLN A 379 -4.50 -30.91 -2.86
C GLN A 379 -3.10 -30.90 -3.47
N HIS A 380 -2.22 -31.78 -2.99
CA HIS A 380 -0.89 -31.96 -3.59
C HIS A 380 -0.98 -32.94 -4.77
N CYS A 381 -0.39 -32.60 -5.90
CA CYS A 381 -0.17 -33.55 -6.99
C CYS A 381 1.28 -34.02 -6.94
N ASP A 382 1.51 -35.32 -6.73
CA ASP A 382 2.86 -35.89 -6.68
C ASP A 382 3.58 -35.82 -8.04
N VAL A 383 2.84 -35.94 -9.15
CA VAL A 383 3.40 -35.84 -10.51
C VAL A 383 3.90 -34.42 -10.81
N CYS A 384 3.12 -33.40 -10.46
CA CYS A 384 3.50 -32.00 -10.66
C CYS A 384 4.34 -31.42 -9.51
N ASN A 385 4.51 -32.18 -8.43
CA ASN A 385 5.12 -31.79 -7.16
C ASN A 385 4.66 -30.40 -6.67
N THR A 386 3.36 -30.12 -6.81
CA THR A 386 2.80 -28.79 -6.54
C THR A 386 1.37 -28.90 -6.01
N CYS A 387 1.02 -28.08 -5.02
CA CYS A 387 -0.35 -27.96 -4.55
C CYS A 387 -1.22 -27.13 -5.51
N PHE A 388 -2.43 -27.60 -5.75
CA PHE A 388 -3.42 -26.94 -6.59
C PHE A 388 -4.80 -26.95 -5.92
N ARG A 389 -5.68 -26.05 -6.36
CA ARG A 389 -7.08 -26.06 -5.94
C ARG A 389 -7.89 -26.87 -6.97
N PRO A 390 -8.55 -27.98 -6.57
CA PRO A 390 -9.47 -28.68 -7.47
C PRO A 390 -10.62 -27.75 -7.86
N GLN A 391 -11.00 -27.73 -9.14
CA GLN A 391 -12.25 -27.12 -9.59
C GLN A 391 -13.27 -28.24 -9.82
N GLU A 392 -14.51 -28.04 -9.35
CA GLU A 392 -15.60 -29.02 -9.52
C GLU A 392 -15.75 -29.41 -10.99
N GLY A 393 -15.80 -30.72 -11.26
CA GLY A 393 -15.96 -31.26 -12.61
C GLY A 393 -14.72 -31.18 -13.51
N THR A 394 -13.56 -30.75 -13.01
CA THR A 394 -12.31 -30.74 -13.78
C THR A 394 -11.24 -31.63 -13.15
N PHE A 395 -10.57 -32.43 -13.98
CA PHE A 395 -9.42 -33.21 -13.57
C PHE A 395 -8.15 -32.33 -13.65
N HIS A 396 -7.26 -32.49 -12.69
CA HIS A 396 -5.94 -31.86 -12.75
C HIS A 396 -5.14 -32.47 -13.90
N GLU A 397 -4.96 -31.72 -14.99
CA GLU A 397 -4.09 -32.13 -16.11
C GLU A 397 -2.62 -32.00 -15.70
N CYS A 398 -2.00 -33.13 -15.38
CA CYS A 398 -0.56 -33.21 -15.14
C CYS A 398 0.20 -32.95 -16.44
N ALA A 399 1.21 -32.08 -16.40
CA ALA A 399 1.98 -31.68 -17.59
C ALA A 399 2.86 -32.81 -18.17
N GLU A 400 3.02 -33.93 -17.46
CA GLU A 400 3.78 -35.09 -17.91
C GLU A 400 2.93 -36.37 -17.84
N GLN A 401 2.12 -36.57 -18.89
CA GLN A 401 1.71 -37.92 -19.30
C GLN A 401 2.34 -38.22 -20.67
N THR A 402 3.65 -38.42 -20.67
CA THR A 402 4.31 -39.18 -21.73
C THR A 402 5.26 -40.16 -21.08
N PHE A 403 4.75 -41.31 -20.61
CA PHE A 403 5.49 -42.56 -20.73
C PHE A 403 4.52 -43.74 -20.91
N THR A 404 4.74 -44.37 -22.04
CA THR A 404 4.23 -45.62 -22.60
C THR A 404 3.99 -46.75 -21.60
N SER A 405 2.91 -47.51 -21.80
CA SER A 405 3.01 -48.97 -21.83
C SER A 405 1.85 -49.63 -22.59
N HIS A 406 2.23 -50.47 -23.56
CA HIS A 406 1.53 -51.61 -24.15
C HIS A 406 0.51 -51.42 -25.29
N ARG A 407 1.05 -51.73 -26.47
CA ARG A 407 0.45 -52.24 -27.70
C ARG A 407 -0.83 -53.07 -27.49
N GLU A 408 -1.86 -52.73 -28.26
CA GLU A 408 -2.61 -53.71 -29.05
C GLU A 408 -2.82 -53.18 -30.47
N PRO A 409 -2.59 -53.99 -31.52
CA PRO A 409 -2.83 -53.57 -32.89
C PRO A 409 -4.34 -53.56 -33.14
N LYS A 410 -4.93 -52.39 -33.37
CA LYS A 410 -6.31 -52.32 -33.88
C LYS A 410 -6.35 -52.96 -35.26
N ARG A 411 -6.96 -54.15 -35.30
CA ARG A 411 -7.37 -54.86 -36.52
C ARG A 411 -8.15 -53.90 -37.43
N ARG A 412 -7.75 -53.87 -38.70
CA ARG A 412 -8.61 -53.49 -39.83
C ARG A 412 -9.93 -54.26 -39.75
N LYS A 413 -11.06 -53.56 -39.81
CA LYS A 413 -12.23 -54.05 -40.55
C LYS A 413 -12.85 -52.92 -41.37
N THR A 414 -13.01 -53.30 -42.62
CA THR A 414 -13.62 -52.69 -43.79
C THR A 414 -15.13 -52.51 -43.66
N TYR A 415 -15.63 -51.49 -44.37
CA TYR A 415 -16.91 -51.37 -45.08
C TYR A 415 -18.14 -52.15 -44.57
N THR A 416 -19.21 -51.41 -44.25
CA THR A 416 -20.38 -51.26 -45.13
C THR A 416 -21.03 -49.91 -44.87
#